data_AF-A0A7X0GCX1-F1
#
_entry.id   AF-A0A7X0GCX1-F1
#
_cell.length_a   1.000
_cell.length_b   1.000
_cell.length_c   1.000
_cell.angle_alpha   90.00
_cell.angle_beta   90.00
_cell.angle_gamma   90.00
#
_symmetry.space_group_name_H-M   'P 1'
#
loop_
_entity.id
_entity.type
_entity.pdbx_description
1 polymer ?
#
loop_
_entity_poly.entity_id
_entity_poly.type
_entity_poly.pdbx_seq_one_letter_code
_entity_poly.pdbx_strand_id
1 'polypeptide(L)'
;MKRIDLNTGTEHDAELSGAHPEDYVVVDDLGDFTYYPSEAVMLEDLEYVDEAASILDRAGNDFRLTLEGNRKLRLGSSFGRVEFTWLRQAWMNDRRRDPQAHRLLRFYPTTLDALLAGIFEILTLELAIQAAGSPWVLEMGGEETHPATLKDVDGLLAGLDHLEAASVRDPCGHHYRPTRHAPHPFRSRSAGAIYYVEIETHPGEAGNGPQVSDSLP
;
A
#
# COMPACT_ATOMS: atom_id res chain seq x y z
N MET A 1 -69.33 4.76 -12.91
CA MET A 1 -68.53 4.76 -11.67
C MET A 1 -67.24 4.00 -11.96
N LYS A 2 -66.16 4.70 -12.31
CA LYS A 2 -65.00 5.10 -11.46
C LYS A 2 -64.10 3.91 -11.03
N ARG A 3 -62.92 3.84 -11.71
CA ARG A 3 -61.52 3.46 -11.34
C ARG A 3 -61.32 2.55 -10.10
N ILE A 4 -60.36 1.64 -10.10
CA ILE A 4 -58.93 1.92 -9.84
C ILE A 4 -58.04 0.79 -10.40
N ASP A 5 -57.05 1.18 -11.21
CA ASP A 5 -55.87 0.40 -11.54
C ASP A 5 -54.99 0.25 -10.29
N LEU A 6 -54.63 -0.99 -9.93
CA LEU A 6 -53.64 -1.26 -8.88
C LEU A 6 -52.25 -1.25 -9.52
N ASN A 7 -51.67 -0.05 -9.57
CA ASN A 7 -50.25 0.17 -9.72
C ASN A 7 -49.61 0.24 -8.33
N THR A 8 -48.82 -0.78 -7.98
CA THR A 8 -47.88 -0.86 -6.84
C THR A 8 -46.97 -2.04 -7.18
N GLY A 9 -45.65 -1.95 -7.36
CA GLY A 9 -44.67 -1.02 -6.80
C GLY A 9 -43.62 -1.86 -6.08
N THR A 10 -42.45 -2.08 -6.71
CA THR A 10 -41.16 -2.51 -6.11
C THR A 10 -40.15 -2.44 -7.27
N GLU A 11 -39.51 -1.30 -7.58
CA GLU A 11 -38.45 -0.63 -6.81
C GLU A 11 -37.53 -1.60 -6.08
N HIS A 12 -36.59 -2.18 -6.82
CA HIS A 12 -35.25 -2.57 -6.34
C HIS A 12 -34.20 -2.21 -7.42
N ASP A 13 -34.34 -1.02 -8.00
CA ASP A 13 -33.16 -0.25 -8.43
C ASP A 13 -32.71 0.56 -7.22
N ALA A 14 -32.07 -0.13 -6.28
CA ALA A 14 -31.10 0.53 -5.43
C ALA A 14 -29.82 0.57 -6.27
N GLU A 15 -29.77 1.51 -7.22
CA GLU A 15 -28.52 2.14 -7.60
C GLU A 15 -27.85 2.52 -6.29
N LEU A 16 -26.88 1.71 -5.85
CA LEU A 16 -25.85 2.14 -4.94
C LEU A 16 -25.07 3.21 -5.70
N SER A 17 -25.62 4.42 -5.71
CA SER A 17 -24.94 5.66 -6.05
C SER A 17 -23.93 5.92 -4.91
N GLY A 18 -22.97 5.02 -4.79
CA GLY A 18 -21.73 5.22 -4.07
C GLY A 18 -20.82 6.00 -4.99
N ALA A 19 -20.12 6.99 -4.44
CA ALA A 19 -19.09 7.72 -5.15
C ALA A 19 -18.23 6.76 -5.99
N HIS A 20 -17.95 7.13 -7.24
CA HIS A 20 -16.99 6.38 -8.04
C HIS A 20 -15.69 6.24 -7.22
N PRO A 21 -15.18 5.00 -7.05
CA PRO A 21 -13.92 4.81 -6.36
C PRO A 21 -12.82 5.66 -7.01
N GLU A 22 -12.07 6.38 -6.18
CA GLU A 22 -11.00 7.26 -6.65
C GLU A 22 -9.84 6.46 -7.22
N ASP A 23 -9.53 5.32 -6.62
CA ASP A 23 -8.44 4.43 -6.99
C ASP A 23 -8.79 2.95 -6.80
N TYR A 24 -8.00 2.10 -7.47
CA TYR A 24 -8.18 0.65 -7.48
C TYR A 24 -6.85 -0.06 -7.28
N VAL A 25 -6.94 -1.28 -6.76
CA VAL A 25 -5.84 -2.24 -6.76
C VAL A 25 -6.31 -3.47 -7.52
N VAL A 26 -5.53 -3.87 -8.53
CA VAL A 26 -5.75 -5.10 -9.29
C VAL A 26 -4.82 -6.17 -8.75
N VAL A 27 -5.37 -7.36 -8.54
CA VAL A 27 -4.61 -8.58 -8.28
C VAL A 27 -4.73 -9.45 -9.53
N ASP A 28 -3.62 -9.70 -10.20
CA ASP A 28 -3.61 -10.53 -11.41
C ASP A 28 -3.72 -12.04 -11.09
N ASP A 29 -3.68 -12.89 -12.12
CA ASP A 29 -3.76 -14.34 -11.98
C ASP A 29 -2.52 -14.98 -11.31
N LEU A 30 -1.38 -14.30 -11.33
CA LEU A 30 -0.15 -14.66 -10.61
C LEU A 30 -0.19 -14.18 -9.15
N GLY A 31 -1.15 -13.31 -8.82
CA GLY A 31 -1.31 -12.67 -7.52
C GLY A 31 -0.34 -11.52 -7.30
N ASP A 32 0.12 -10.85 -8.37
CA ASP A 32 0.83 -9.57 -8.31
C ASP A 32 -0.17 -8.43 -8.10
N PHE A 33 0.22 -7.44 -7.28
CA PHE A 33 -0.64 -6.30 -6.94
C PHE A 33 -0.22 -5.05 -7.71
N THR A 34 -1.16 -4.44 -8.45
CA THR A 34 -0.92 -3.19 -9.18
C THR A 34 -1.92 -2.12 -8.76
N TYR A 35 -1.43 -0.92 -8.46
CA TYR A 35 -2.26 0.23 -8.09
C TYR A 35 -2.59 1.09 -9.30
N TYR A 36 -3.84 1.54 -9.37
CA TYR A 36 -4.34 2.44 -10.41
C TYR A 36 -5.04 3.65 -9.77
N PRO A 37 -4.66 4.89 -10.14
CA PRO A 37 -5.22 6.11 -9.55
C PRO A 37 -6.60 6.49 -10.11
N SER A 38 -7.17 5.68 -11.00
CA SER A 38 -8.55 5.81 -11.50
C SER A 38 -8.96 4.59 -12.30
N GLU A 39 -10.28 4.42 -12.48
CA GLU A 39 -10.84 3.39 -13.37
C GLU A 39 -10.34 3.55 -14.81
N ALA A 40 -10.22 4.78 -15.31
CA ALA A 40 -9.81 5.04 -16.69
C ALA A 40 -8.39 4.55 -16.97
N VAL A 41 -7.44 4.85 -16.08
CA VAL A 41 -6.05 4.39 -16.23
C VAL A 41 -5.98 2.86 -16.13
N MET A 42 -6.76 2.25 -15.24
CA MET A 42 -6.84 0.79 -15.12
C MET A 42 -7.36 0.12 -16.40
N LEU A 43 -8.46 0.63 -16.97
CA LEU A 43 -9.06 0.05 -18.18
C LEU A 43 -8.24 0.32 -19.45
N GLU A 44 -7.31 1.29 -19.43
CA GLU A 44 -6.35 1.52 -20.51
C GLU A 44 -5.18 0.53 -20.48
N ASP A 45 -4.82 0.02 -19.28
CA ASP A 45 -3.71 -0.92 -19.09
C ASP A 45 -4.14 -2.39 -19.27
N LEU A 46 -5.37 -2.74 -18.87
CA LEU A 46 -5.88 -4.11 -18.94
C LEU A 46 -6.42 -4.46 -20.34
N GLU A 47 -6.07 -5.66 -20.82
CA GLU A 47 -6.41 -6.16 -22.15
C GLU A 47 -7.60 -7.15 -22.14
N TYR A 48 -7.70 -8.01 -21.12
CA TYR A 48 -8.66 -9.13 -21.11
C TYR A 48 -9.48 -9.22 -19.83
N VAL A 49 -10.68 -9.79 -19.93
CA VAL A 49 -11.60 -9.92 -18.77
C VAL A 49 -11.08 -10.82 -17.65
N ASP A 50 -10.24 -11.78 -17.98
CA ASP A 50 -9.70 -12.78 -17.04
C ASP A 50 -8.28 -12.42 -16.55
N GLU A 51 -7.78 -11.24 -16.91
CA GLU A 51 -6.44 -10.77 -16.51
C GLU A 51 -6.36 -10.42 -15.03
N ALA A 52 -7.48 -9.96 -14.45
CA ALA A 52 -7.59 -9.67 -13.04
C ALA A 52 -8.28 -10.83 -12.31
N ALA A 53 -7.58 -11.46 -11.37
CA ALA A 53 -8.19 -12.38 -10.42
C ALA A 53 -9.15 -11.64 -9.47
N SER A 54 -8.82 -10.39 -9.12
CA SER A 54 -9.65 -9.51 -8.30
C SER A 54 -9.33 -8.03 -8.59
N ILE A 55 -10.33 -7.17 -8.51
CA ILE A 55 -10.16 -5.71 -8.60
C ILE A 55 -10.81 -5.12 -7.37
N LEU A 56 -10.05 -4.37 -6.59
CA LEU A 56 -10.44 -3.91 -5.27
C LEU A 56 -10.52 -2.39 -5.22
N ASP A 57 -11.57 -1.86 -4.59
CA ASP A 57 -11.58 -0.48 -4.11
C ASP A 57 -11.12 -0.36 -2.65
N ARG A 58 -11.03 0.86 -2.13
CA ARG A 58 -10.65 1.13 -0.72
C ARG A 58 -11.63 0.58 0.31
N ALA A 59 -12.90 0.35 -0.06
CA ALA A 59 -13.88 -0.28 0.83
C ALA A 59 -13.76 -1.82 0.81
N GLY A 60 -12.92 -2.37 -0.07
CA GLY A 60 -12.74 -3.80 -0.27
C GLY A 60 -13.85 -4.43 -1.09
N ASN A 61 -14.61 -3.63 -1.83
CA ASN A 61 -15.52 -4.15 -2.84
C ASN A 61 -14.69 -4.76 -3.95
N ASP A 62 -15.09 -5.97 -4.36
CA ASP A 62 -14.44 -6.75 -5.40
C ASP A 62 -15.24 -6.64 -6.70
N PHE A 63 -14.54 -6.36 -7.79
CA PHE A 63 -15.10 -6.10 -9.11
C PHE A 63 -14.50 -7.07 -10.13
N ARG A 64 -15.25 -7.30 -11.21
CA ARG A 64 -14.74 -8.05 -12.38
C ARG A 64 -14.82 -7.19 -13.62
N LEU A 65 -13.90 -7.44 -14.52
CA LEU A 65 -13.99 -6.90 -15.86
C LEU A 65 -15.11 -7.60 -16.63
N THR A 66 -15.81 -6.82 -17.43
CA THR A 66 -16.82 -7.32 -18.35
C THR A 66 -16.62 -6.67 -19.72
N LEU A 67 -17.15 -7.31 -20.77
CA LEU A 67 -17.21 -6.70 -22.09
C LEU A 67 -18.57 -6.05 -22.29
N GLU A 68 -18.57 -4.82 -22.78
CA GLU A 68 -19.77 -4.14 -23.26
C GLU A 68 -19.69 -3.87 -24.76
N GLY A 69 -20.82 -4.07 -25.44
CA GLY A 69 -21.00 -3.72 -26.86
C GLY A 69 -19.89 -4.27 -27.75
N ASN A 70 -19.19 -3.38 -28.46
CA ASN A 70 -18.10 -3.65 -29.41
C ASN A 70 -16.82 -4.24 -28.78
N ARG A 71 -16.94 -5.13 -27.78
CA ARG A 71 -15.82 -5.72 -27.04
C ARG A 71 -14.96 -4.69 -26.30
N LYS A 72 -15.58 -3.61 -25.82
CA LYS A 72 -14.88 -2.66 -24.96
C LYS A 72 -14.86 -3.21 -23.54
N LEU A 73 -13.68 -3.24 -22.93
CA LEU A 73 -13.49 -3.59 -21.52
C LEU A 73 -14.17 -2.53 -20.65
N ARG A 74 -14.85 -2.97 -19.58
CA ARG A 74 -15.40 -2.09 -18.55
C ARG A 74 -15.34 -2.77 -17.19
N LEU A 75 -15.37 -1.96 -16.13
CA LEU A 75 -15.57 -2.46 -14.79
C LEU A 75 -17.04 -2.86 -14.60
N GLY A 76 -17.28 -4.10 -14.19
CA GLY A 76 -18.61 -4.58 -13.83
C GLY A 76 -19.08 -4.03 -12.47
N SER A 77 -20.29 -4.37 -12.06
CA SER A 77 -20.76 -4.10 -10.70
C SER A 77 -19.94 -4.90 -9.68
N SER A 78 -19.76 -4.34 -8.48
CA SER A 78 -19.20 -5.10 -7.35
C SER A 78 -20.00 -6.38 -7.12
N PHE A 79 -19.31 -7.49 -6.89
CA PHE A 79 -19.91 -8.78 -6.59
C PHE A 79 -19.76 -9.20 -5.12
N GLY A 80 -19.34 -8.28 -4.26
CA GLY A 80 -19.22 -8.47 -2.82
C GLY A 80 -17.95 -7.86 -2.25
N ARG A 81 -17.72 -8.08 -0.96
CA ARG A 81 -16.42 -7.74 -0.34
C ARG A 81 -15.44 -8.87 -0.52
N VAL A 82 -14.18 -8.53 -0.73
CA VAL A 82 -13.07 -9.50 -0.78
C VAL A 82 -12.93 -10.25 0.55
N GLU A 83 -12.60 -11.53 0.47
CA GLU A 83 -12.40 -12.35 1.67
C GLU A 83 -11.04 -12.07 2.29
N PHE A 84 -11.02 -11.84 3.61
CA PHE A 84 -9.83 -11.40 4.33
C PHE A 84 -8.68 -12.41 4.24
N THR A 85 -8.95 -13.69 4.45
CA THR A 85 -7.93 -14.74 4.45
C THR A 85 -7.27 -14.90 3.09
N TRP A 86 -8.05 -14.83 2.01
CA TRP A 86 -7.58 -14.85 0.64
C TRP A 86 -6.69 -13.65 0.35
N LEU A 87 -7.16 -12.42 0.63
CA LEU A 87 -6.39 -11.20 0.39
C LEU A 87 -5.08 -11.22 1.18
N ARG A 88 -5.16 -11.66 2.44
CA ARG A 88 -4.02 -11.83 3.33
C ARG A 88 -2.98 -12.78 2.72
N GLN A 89 -3.40 -13.93 2.22
CA GLN A 89 -2.50 -14.91 1.62
C GLN A 89 -1.91 -14.42 0.30
N ALA A 90 -2.72 -13.83 -0.57
CA ALA A 90 -2.28 -13.24 -1.82
C ALA A 90 -1.19 -12.19 -1.57
N TRP A 91 -1.44 -11.23 -0.68
CA TRP A 91 -0.47 -10.20 -0.31
C TRP A 91 0.82 -10.77 0.27
N MET A 92 0.74 -11.79 1.14
CA MET A 92 1.92 -12.45 1.67
C MET A 92 2.71 -13.24 0.61
N ASN A 93 2.04 -13.76 -0.42
CA ASN A 93 2.69 -14.48 -1.52
C ASN A 93 3.45 -13.50 -2.41
N ASP A 94 2.81 -12.38 -2.78
CA ASP A 94 3.38 -11.31 -3.58
C ASP A 94 4.68 -10.77 -2.97
N ARG A 95 4.62 -10.35 -1.70
CA ARG A 95 5.79 -9.87 -0.93
C ARG A 95 6.92 -10.88 -0.81
N ARG A 96 6.63 -12.18 -0.89
CA ARG A 96 7.66 -13.24 -0.87
C ARG A 96 8.26 -13.49 -2.25
N ARG A 97 7.46 -13.34 -3.31
CA ARG A 97 7.88 -13.51 -4.71
C ARG A 97 8.81 -12.37 -5.13
N ASP A 98 8.45 -11.13 -4.84
CA ASP A 98 9.29 -9.97 -5.11
C ASP A 98 9.52 -9.08 -3.88
N PRO A 99 10.48 -9.43 -3.00
CA PRO A 99 10.83 -8.60 -1.85
C PRO A 99 11.40 -7.22 -2.22
N GLN A 100 11.86 -7.01 -3.46
CA GLN A 100 12.42 -5.75 -3.91
C GLN A 100 11.33 -4.76 -4.35
N ALA A 101 10.19 -5.26 -4.83
CA ALA A 101 9.00 -4.45 -5.03
C ALA A 101 8.38 -4.00 -3.70
N HIS A 102 8.54 -4.79 -2.63
CA HIS A 102 7.90 -4.54 -1.32
C HIS A 102 8.90 -4.27 -0.19
N ARG A 103 9.50 -3.08 -0.23
CA ARG A 103 10.59 -2.68 0.69
C ARG A 103 10.08 -2.05 1.98
N LEU A 104 8.81 -1.63 2.03
CA LEU A 104 8.15 -1.18 3.25
C LEU A 104 7.62 -2.37 4.06
N LEU A 105 8.31 -2.70 5.15
CA LEU A 105 8.00 -3.86 5.99
C LEU A 105 7.17 -3.45 7.20
N ARG A 106 5.86 -3.28 6.97
CA ARG A 106 4.89 -2.92 8.00
C ARG A 106 4.47 -4.07 8.92
N PHE A 107 3.99 -3.72 10.10
CA PHE A 107 3.30 -4.61 11.02
C PHE A 107 2.08 -5.24 10.34
N TYR A 108 1.82 -6.50 10.67
CA TYR A 108 0.81 -7.27 9.97
C TYR A 108 -0.61 -6.90 10.44
N PRO A 109 -1.50 -6.41 9.56
CA PRO A 109 -2.86 -6.03 9.94
C PRO A 109 -3.71 -7.25 10.36
N THR A 110 -4.58 -7.06 11.35
CA THR A 110 -5.44 -8.12 11.89
C THR A 110 -6.89 -8.05 11.39
N THR A 111 -7.24 -7.01 10.63
CA THR A 111 -8.57 -6.80 10.05
C THR A 111 -8.48 -6.55 8.55
N LEU A 112 -9.58 -6.79 7.83
CA LEU A 112 -9.67 -6.54 6.39
C LEU A 112 -9.45 -5.06 6.05
N ASP A 113 -10.13 -4.16 6.76
CA ASP A 113 -10.05 -2.72 6.48
C ASP A 113 -8.63 -2.19 6.69
N ALA A 114 -7.93 -2.65 7.74
CA ALA A 114 -6.54 -2.28 7.98
C ALA A 114 -5.58 -2.89 6.96
N LEU A 115 -5.87 -4.10 6.46
CA LEU A 115 -5.08 -4.71 5.39
C LEU A 115 -5.23 -3.95 4.08
N LEU A 116 -6.45 -3.61 3.68
CA LEU A 116 -6.72 -2.82 2.48
C LEU A 116 -6.08 -1.44 2.57
N ALA A 117 -6.29 -0.72 3.67
CA ALA A 117 -5.65 0.58 3.89
C ALA A 117 -4.12 0.47 3.74
N GLY A 118 -3.51 -0.55 4.38
CA GLY A 118 -2.08 -0.80 4.28
C GLY A 118 -1.60 -1.12 2.86
N ILE A 119 -2.34 -1.91 2.08
CA ILE A 119 -1.99 -2.23 0.68
C ILE A 119 -2.02 -0.96 -0.19
N PHE A 120 -3.12 -0.21 -0.14
CA PHE A 120 -3.25 1.03 -0.93
C PHE A 120 -2.16 2.03 -0.57
N GLU A 121 -1.88 2.22 0.72
CA GLU A 121 -0.81 3.11 1.18
C GLU A 121 0.56 2.64 0.71
N ILE A 122 0.93 1.38 0.93
CA ILE A 122 2.23 0.83 0.54
C ILE A 122 2.44 0.98 -0.97
N LEU A 123 1.48 0.55 -1.79
CA LEU A 123 1.61 0.63 -3.25
C LEU A 123 1.73 2.09 -3.72
N THR A 124 0.96 3.01 -3.13
CA THR A 124 1.07 4.45 -3.44
C THR A 124 2.46 5.00 -3.12
N LEU A 125 2.99 4.62 -1.96
CA LEU A 125 4.30 5.07 -1.46
C LEU A 125 5.47 4.48 -2.27
N GLU A 126 5.37 3.23 -2.69
CA GLU A 126 6.41 2.50 -3.44
C GLU A 126 6.44 2.91 -4.92
N LEU A 127 5.28 3.17 -5.53
CA LEU A 127 5.21 3.59 -6.94
C LEU A 127 5.60 5.07 -7.15
N ALA A 128 5.67 5.87 -6.07
CA ALA A 128 6.02 7.30 -6.13
C ALA A 128 5.19 8.11 -7.16
N ILE A 129 3.97 7.65 -7.48
CA ILE A 129 3.12 8.24 -8.53
C ILE A 129 2.72 9.68 -8.21
N GLN A 130 2.73 10.06 -6.93
CA GLN A 130 2.59 11.44 -6.49
C GLN A 130 3.49 11.72 -5.29
N ALA A 131 4.00 12.95 -5.17
CA ALA A 131 4.39 13.47 -3.88
C ALA A 131 3.16 13.36 -2.99
N ALA A 132 3.21 12.47 -1.99
CA ALA A 132 2.12 12.39 -1.03
C ALA A 132 1.83 13.79 -0.47
N GLY A 133 0.61 14.04 -0.01
CA GLY A 133 0.21 15.36 0.50
C GLY A 133 1.11 15.91 1.63
N SER A 134 1.99 15.06 2.18
CA SER A 134 3.11 15.42 3.04
C SER A 134 4.40 14.74 2.56
N PRO A 135 5.58 15.37 2.70
CA PRO A 135 6.85 14.73 2.37
C PRO A 135 7.18 13.62 3.36
N TRP A 136 8.08 12.73 2.95
CA TRP A 136 8.76 11.84 3.88
C TRP A 136 9.61 12.66 4.86
N VAL A 137 9.89 12.10 6.03
CA VAL A 137 10.82 12.68 6.99
C VAL A 137 11.96 11.71 7.22
N LEU A 138 13.18 12.15 7.00
CA LEU A 138 14.39 11.39 7.29
C LEU A 138 15.19 12.15 8.35
N GLU A 139 15.35 11.54 9.52
CA GLU A 139 16.16 12.07 10.61
C GLU A 139 17.47 11.28 10.70
N MET A 140 18.60 12.00 10.78
CA MET A 140 19.92 11.41 10.87
C MET A 140 20.89 12.35 11.58
N GLY A 141 21.56 11.86 12.62
CA GLY A 141 22.56 12.67 13.33
C GLY A 141 22.02 13.97 13.95
N GLY A 142 20.71 14.04 14.20
CA GLY A 142 20.02 15.25 14.68
C GLY A 142 19.61 16.25 13.60
N GLU A 143 19.85 15.94 12.32
CA GLU A 143 19.35 16.71 11.18
C GLU A 143 18.11 16.04 10.59
N GLU A 144 17.07 16.84 10.34
CA GLU A 144 15.84 16.40 9.71
C GLU A 144 15.80 16.88 8.25
N THR A 145 15.48 15.98 7.34
CA THR A 145 15.31 16.25 5.91
C THR A 145 13.93 15.79 5.43
N HIS A 146 13.42 16.43 4.37
CA HIS A 146 12.06 16.20 3.87
C HIS A 146 12.04 15.72 2.40
N PRO A 147 12.52 14.49 2.12
CA PRO A 147 12.48 13.92 0.78
C PRO A 147 11.03 13.80 0.26
N ALA A 148 10.84 14.01 -1.04
CA ALA A 148 9.51 13.94 -1.65
C ALA A 148 9.05 12.50 -1.88
N THR A 149 9.99 11.59 -2.18
CA THR A 149 9.70 10.20 -2.54
C THR A 149 10.59 9.21 -1.78
N LEU A 150 10.18 7.93 -1.75
CA LEU A 150 11.00 6.85 -1.21
C LEU A 150 12.35 6.73 -1.96
N LYS A 151 12.36 7.03 -3.26
CA LYS A 151 13.59 7.06 -4.07
C LYS A 151 14.55 8.18 -3.64
N ASP A 152 14.04 9.33 -3.19
CA ASP A 152 14.88 10.40 -2.65
C ASP A 152 15.46 10.01 -1.29
N VAL A 153 14.66 9.34 -0.44
CA VAL A 153 15.15 8.72 0.80
C VAL A 153 16.29 7.74 0.49
N ASP A 154 16.11 6.87 -0.51
CA ASP A 154 17.15 5.95 -0.96
C ASP A 154 18.42 6.67 -1.38
N GLY A 155 18.30 7.74 -2.16
CA GLY A 155 19.44 8.54 -2.62
C GLY A 155 20.25 9.14 -1.48
N LEU A 156 19.57 9.64 -0.43
CA LEU A 156 20.21 10.17 0.78
C LEU A 156 20.90 9.08 1.60
N LEU A 157 20.32 7.87 1.65
CA LEU A 157 20.88 6.75 2.41
C LEU A 157 21.91 5.91 1.63
N ALA A 158 21.97 6.04 0.30
CA ALA A 158 22.74 5.19 -0.60
C ALA A 158 24.24 5.15 -0.28
N GLY A 159 24.81 6.28 0.17
CA GLY A 159 26.23 6.42 0.49
C GLY A 159 26.61 6.00 1.91
N LEU A 160 25.65 5.66 2.76
CA LEU A 160 25.90 5.41 4.18
C LEU A 160 26.18 3.94 4.45
N ASP A 161 27.26 3.69 5.19
CA ASP A 161 27.64 2.36 5.66
C ASP A 161 26.84 1.89 6.88
N HIS A 162 26.33 2.85 7.67
CA HIS A 162 25.62 2.65 8.93
C HIS A 162 24.23 3.30 8.85
N LEU A 163 23.18 2.49 8.76
CA LEU A 163 21.80 2.95 8.66
C LEU A 163 21.06 2.94 10.00
N GLU A 164 21.62 2.28 11.01
CA GLU A 164 21.03 2.11 12.34
C GLU A 164 20.76 3.44 13.08
N ALA A 165 21.46 4.51 12.70
CA ALA A 165 21.27 5.86 13.26
C ALA A 165 20.24 6.69 12.48
N ALA A 166 19.69 6.18 11.37
CA ALA A 166 18.66 6.85 10.60
C ALA A 166 17.26 6.39 11.03
N SER A 167 16.33 7.35 11.09
CA SER A 167 14.91 7.07 11.24
C SER A 167 14.16 7.69 10.06
N VAL A 168 13.15 6.98 9.55
CA VAL A 168 12.35 7.44 8.43
C VAL A 168 10.88 7.40 8.82
N ARG A 169 10.16 8.49 8.59
CA ARG A 169 8.70 8.53 8.72
C ARG A 169 8.06 8.75 7.36
N ASP A 170 7.07 7.93 7.03
CA ASP A 170 6.31 8.08 5.79
C ASP A 170 5.21 9.14 5.92
N PRO A 171 4.65 9.60 4.79
CA PRO A 171 3.53 10.56 4.76
C PRO A 171 2.26 10.11 5.49
N CYS A 172 2.09 8.80 5.71
CA CYS A 172 0.98 8.21 6.45
C CYS A 172 1.25 8.18 7.96
N GLY A 173 2.44 8.58 8.40
CA GLY A 173 2.84 8.67 9.80
C GLY A 173 3.51 7.40 10.35
N HIS A 174 3.79 6.40 9.52
CA HIS A 174 4.51 5.21 9.97
C HIS A 174 6.00 5.47 10.12
N HIS A 175 6.60 4.90 11.16
CA HIS A 175 8.02 5.04 11.45
C HIS A 175 8.79 3.79 11.09
N TYR A 176 9.95 3.96 10.48
CA TYR A 176 10.77 2.89 9.97
C TYR A 176 12.21 3.04 10.41
N ARG A 177 12.85 1.89 10.59
CA ARG A 177 14.30 1.76 10.64
C ARG A 177 14.81 1.24 9.30
N PRO A 178 15.60 2.02 8.57
CA PRO A 178 16.25 1.53 7.36
C PRO A 178 17.29 0.45 7.69
N THR A 179 17.29 -0.62 6.92
CA THR A 179 18.21 -1.75 7.08
C THR A 179 18.72 -2.18 5.71
N ARG A 180 19.97 -2.62 5.62
CA ARG A 180 20.51 -3.23 4.40
C ARG A 180 20.65 -4.71 4.59
N HIS A 181 19.95 -5.48 3.77
CA HIS A 181 20.27 -6.88 3.59
C HIS A 181 21.36 -6.97 2.53
N ALA A 182 22.61 -7.26 2.95
CA ALA A 182 23.68 -7.53 2.01
C ALA A 182 23.43 -8.91 1.37
N PRO A 183 23.20 -9.00 0.05
CA PRO A 183 22.91 -10.29 -0.58
C PRO A 183 24.13 -11.22 -0.60
N HIS A 184 25.36 -10.69 -0.49
CA HIS A 184 26.58 -11.50 -0.48
C HIS A 184 27.71 -10.88 0.36
N PRO A 185 28.54 -11.70 1.03
CA PRO A 185 29.61 -11.27 1.92
C PRO A 185 30.76 -10.51 1.22
N PHE A 186 30.79 -10.49 -0.11
CA PHE A 186 31.87 -9.87 -0.91
C PHE A 186 31.44 -8.59 -1.66
N ARG A 187 30.19 -8.12 -1.50
CA ARG A 187 29.78 -6.81 -2.01
C ARG A 187 30.07 -5.72 -0.98
N SER A 188 30.33 -4.50 -1.43
CA SER A 188 30.44 -3.36 -0.51
C SER A 188 29.16 -3.25 0.33
N ARG A 189 29.30 -2.80 1.57
CA ARG A 189 28.17 -2.67 2.52
C ARG A 189 27.09 -1.72 1.98
N SER A 190 27.49 -0.77 1.13
CA SER A 190 26.64 0.17 0.39
C SER A 190 25.93 -0.41 -0.85
N ALA A 191 26.24 -1.64 -1.29
CA ALA A 191 25.70 -2.23 -2.52
C ALA A 191 24.48 -3.14 -2.32
N GLY A 192 23.80 -3.04 -1.17
CA GLY A 192 22.56 -3.76 -0.86
C GLY A 192 21.33 -2.85 -0.94
N ALA A 193 20.18 -3.43 -1.30
CA ALA A 193 18.89 -2.75 -1.21
C ALA A 193 18.54 -2.39 0.23
N ILE A 194 17.87 -1.25 0.41
CA ILE A 194 17.44 -0.76 1.72
C ILE A 194 16.01 -1.22 1.97
N TYR A 195 15.76 -1.86 3.10
CA TYR A 195 14.43 -2.25 3.56
C TYR A 195 14.06 -1.39 4.75
N TYR A 196 12.79 -1.03 4.85
CA TYR A 196 12.28 -0.13 5.87
C TYR A 196 11.41 -0.94 6.82
N VAL A 197 11.98 -1.31 7.97
CA VAL A 197 11.28 -2.11 8.98
C VAL A 197 10.49 -1.19 9.88
N GLU A 198 9.18 -1.38 9.94
CA GLU A 198 8.34 -0.57 10.82
C GLU A 198 8.72 -0.78 12.28
N ILE A 199 8.78 0.32 13.03
CA ILE A 199 9.12 0.34 14.45
C ILE A 199 8.01 1.02 15.23
N GLU A 200 7.77 0.55 16.45
CA GLU A 200 6.86 1.23 17.35
C GLU A 200 7.42 2.60 17.72
N THR A 201 6.61 3.66 17.59
CA THR A 201 6.94 4.95 18.18
C THR A 201 6.80 4.82 19.68
N HIS A 202 7.91 4.74 20.40
CA HIS A 202 7.87 4.91 21.86
C HIS A 202 7.64 6.40 22.15
N PRO A 203 6.52 6.80 22.76
CA PRO A 203 6.33 8.18 23.19
C PRO A 203 7.23 8.39 24.43
N GLY A 204 8.52 8.68 24.25
CA GLY A 204 9.43 8.76 25.40
C GLY A 204 10.89 9.13 25.23
N GLU A 205 11.45 9.33 24.03
CA GLU A 205 12.86 9.77 23.89
C GLU A 205 12.97 11.24 23.47
N ALA A 206 12.28 12.11 24.21
CA ALA A 206 12.71 13.48 24.39
C ALA A 206 13.45 13.58 25.72
N GLY A 207 14.77 13.43 25.69
CA GLY A 207 15.68 13.86 26.74
C GLY A 207 15.76 12.96 27.99
N ASN A 208 16.75 12.07 28.02
CA ASN A 208 17.51 11.89 29.26
C ASN A 208 18.95 11.49 28.91
N GLY A 209 19.90 12.34 29.30
CA GLY A 209 21.32 12.10 29.14
C GLY A 209 21.79 10.89 29.94
N PRO A 210 23.05 10.43 29.72
CA PRO A 210 23.55 9.23 30.35
C PRO A 210 23.68 9.45 31.86
N GLN A 211 22.84 8.78 32.66
CA GLN A 211 23.17 8.54 34.06
C GLN A 211 24.12 7.34 34.12
N VAL A 212 25.40 7.67 34.26
CA VAL A 212 26.39 6.80 34.88
C VAL A 212 25.89 6.50 36.30
N SER A 213 25.61 5.24 36.58
CA SER A 213 25.54 4.74 37.95
C SER A 213 26.50 3.57 38.06
N ASP A 214 27.66 3.89 38.64
CA ASP A 214 28.51 2.95 39.36
C ASP A 214 27.66 2.11 40.30
N SER A 215 27.73 0.79 40.16
CA SER A 215 27.74 -0.18 41.27
C SER A 215 27.74 -1.61 40.70
N LEU A 216 28.94 -2.17 40.57
CA LEU A 216 29.16 -3.62 40.63
C LEU A 216 29.60 -3.96 42.07
N PRO A 217 29.24 -5.14 42.60
CA PRO A 217 30.05 -5.78 43.64
C PRO A 217 31.36 -6.32 43.07
#